data_AF-A0A852TKZ6-F1
#
_entry.id   AF-A0A852TKZ6-F1
#
_cell.length_a   1.000
_cell.length_b   1.000
_cell.length_c   1.000
_cell.angle_alpha   90.00
_cell.angle_beta   90.00
_cell.angle_gamma   90.00
#
_symmetry.space_group_name_H-M   'P 1'
#
loop_
_entity.id
_entity.type
_entity.pdbx_description
1 polymer ?
#
loop_
_entity_poly.entity_id
_entity_poly.type
_entity_poly.pdbx_seq_one_letter_code
_entity_poly.pdbx_strand_id
1 'polypeptide(L)'
;MNEDLSLLLIMVEAGGIMAPLAFVVFHLLRSFLLIPVSVVIVAGGVLFGTLWGTIYSVIGLMGVSVFFYVFIDRMPKTQERIIKIKNRWFGEYRNLTVGQIAILRLIPFVHYHLLSFCLKQRKPKFKEYMRASFVTNIPIALFFTIFGEYISTFTPSVIGMILIGLTCLVYLLREKQNVIKWRDFFKRKTEKAAG
;
A
#
# COMPACT_ATOMS: atom_id res chain seq x y z
N MET A 1 0.46 -30.84 -0.55
CA MET A 1 0.16 -29.40 -0.60
C MET A 1 -1.24 -29.06 -0.02
N ASN A 2 -1.76 -29.87 0.91
CA ASN A 2 -2.98 -29.56 1.68
C ASN A 2 -2.68 -29.40 3.18
N GLU A 3 -1.60 -30.02 3.68
CA GLU A 3 -1.27 -30.05 5.11
C GLU A 3 -0.98 -28.67 5.70
N ASP A 4 -0.19 -27.84 5.02
CA ASP A 4 0.12 -26.47 5.49
C ASP A 4 -1.12 -25.58 5.54
N LEU A 5 -2.01 -25.71 4.55
CA LEU A 5 -3.25 -24.94 4.50
C LEU A 5 -4.22 -25.42 5.58
N SER A 6 -4.30 -26.73 5.83
CA SER A 6 -5.08 -27.26 6.93
C SER A 6 -4.52 -26.87 8.30
N LEU A 7 -3.19 -26.78 8.47
CA LEU A 7 -2.58 -26.30 9.71
C LEU A 7 -2.89 -24.82 9.97
N LEU A 8 -2.89 -23.98 8.92
CA LEU A 8 -3.30 -22.58 9.03
C LEU A 8 -4.78 -22.45 9.38
N LEU A 9 -5.65 -23.24 8.76
CA LEU A 9 -7.08 -23.25 9.07
C LEU A 9 -7.34 -23.72 10.50
N ILE A 10 -6.68 -24.79 10.96
CA ILE A 10 -6.78 -25.29 12.34
C ILE A 10 -6.25 -24.25 13.34
N MET A 11 -5.18 -23.52 13.03
CA MET A 11 -4.68 -22.44 13.89
C MET A 11 -5.63 -21.24 13.96
N VAL A 12 -6.31 -20.90 12.86
CA VAL A 12 -7.33 -19.85 12.84
C VAL A 12 -8.57 -20.29 13.61
N GLU A 13 -9.00 -21.53 13.44
CA GLU A 13 -10.18 -22.12 14.09
C GLU A 13 -9.94 -22.35 15.59
N ALA A 14 -8.73 -22.76 15.98
CA ALA A 14 -8.29 -22.83 17.38
C ALA A 14 -8.04 -21.44 18.00
N GLY A 15 -7.77 -20.43 17.17
CA GLY A 15 -7.48 -19.06 17.60
C GLY A 15 -8.71 -18.27 18.06
N GLY A 16 -9.93 -18.67 17.70
CA GLY A 16 -11.16 -17.97 18.10
C GLY A 16 -11.06 -16.45 17.92
N ILE A 17 -11.38 -15.68 18.97
CA ILE A 17 -11.31 -14.20 18.99
C ILE A 17 -9.86 -13.66 18.85
N MET A 18 -8.84 -14.47 19.10
CA MET A 18 -7.43 -14.04 19.04
C MET A 18 -6.91 -13.87 17.61
N ALA A 19 -7.42 -14.64 16.64
CA ALA A 19 -6.96 -14.55 15.25
C ALA A 19 -7.26 -13.17 14.61
N PRO A 20 -8.50 -12.62 14.71
CA PRO A 20 -8.78 -11.26 14.28
C PRO A 20 -7.96 -10.19 15.00
N LEU A 21 -7.76 -10.35 16.32
CA LEU A 21 -6.99 -9.39 17.12
C LEU A 21 -5.52 -9.37 16.68
N ALA A 22 -4.89 -10.54 16.53
CA ALA A 22 -3.53 -10.67 16.02
C ALA A 22 -3.39 -10.06 14.62
N PHE A 23 -4.38 -10.27 13.74
CA PHE A 23 -4.40 -9.68 12.40
C PHE A 23 -4.46 -8.15 12.39
N VAL A 24 -5.26 -7.55 13.28
CA VAL A 24 -5.34 -6.08 13.45
C VAL A 24 -4.03 -5.53 14.01
N VAL A 25 -3.41 -6.21 14.98
CA VAL A 25 -2.10 -5.83 15.51
C VAL A 25 -1.02 -5.94 14.43
N PHE A 26 -1.06 -7.00 13.61
CA PHE A 26 -0.12 -7.19 12.51
C PHE A 26 -0.22 -6.08 11.45
N HIS A 27 -1.42 -5.54 11.20
CA HIS A 27 -1.61 -4.36 10.37
C HIS A 27 -0.81 -3.14 10.85
N LEU A 28 -0.67 -2.95 12.16
CA LEU A 28 0.16 -1.89 12.74
C LEU A 28 1.64 -2.22 12.62
N LEU A 29 2.01 -3.47 12.93
CA LEU A 29 3.41 -3.91 12.97
C LEU A 29 4.07 -4.01 11.59
N ARG A 30 3.29 -4.20 10.52
CA ARG A 30 3.83 -4.35 9.15
C ARG A 30 4.78 -3.24 8.72
N SER A 31 4.55 -2.01 9.23
CA SER A 31 5.37 -0.85 8.88
C SER A 31 6.80 -0.99 9.39
N PHE A 32 7.01 -1.74 10.47
CA PHE A 32 8.34 -2.06 11.01
C PHE A 32 8.98 -3.25 10.29
N LEU A 33 8.16 -4.16 9.76
CA LEU A 33 8.60 -5.36 9.03
C LEU A 33 8.80 -5.12 7.52
N LEU A 34 8.60 -3.89 7.04
CA LEU A 34 8.66 -3.51 5.62
C LEU A 34 7.70 -4.32 4.73
N ILE A 35 6.61 -4.83 5.30
CA ILE A 35 5.63 -5.64 4.57
C ILE A 35 4.62 -4.71 3.86
N PRO A 36 4.40 -4.89 2.54
CA PRO A 36 3.43 -4.09 1.80
C PRO A 36 2.00 -4.24 2.34
N VAL A 37 1.23 -3.16 2.20
CA VAL A 37 -0.15 -3.09 2.69
C VAL A 37 -1.05 -4.15 2.06
N SER A 38 -0.91 -4.35 0.75
CA SER A 38 -1.68 -5.29 -0.04
C SER A 38 -1.52 -6.72 0.45
N VAL A 39 -0.29 -7.14 0.79
CA VAL A 39 0.00 -8.52 1.24
C VAL A 39 -0.81 -8.88 2.48
N VAL A 40 -0.88 -7.97 3.45
CA VAL A 40 -1.64 -8.19 4.68
C VAL A 40 -3.14 -8.28 4.42
N ILE A 41 -3.67 -7.43 3.55
CA ILE A 41 -5.11 -7.44 3.21
C ILE A 41 -5.46 -8.73 2.44
N VAL A 42 -4.63 -9.16 1.50
CA VAL A 42 -4.78 -10.43 0.78
C VAL A 42 -4.79 -11.61 1.75
N ALA A 43 -3.87 -11.64 2.72
CA ALA A 43 -3.87 -12.64 3.78
C ALA A 43 -5.18 -12.62 4.59
N GLY A 44 -5.75 -11.45 4.85
CA GLY A 44 -7.06 -11.33 5.49
C GLY A 44 -8.19 -11.98 4.69
N GLY A 45 -8.15 -11.85 3.36
CA GLY A 45 -9.10 -12.54 2.46
C GLY A 45 -8.93 -14.06 2.46
N VAL A 46 -7.68 -14.54 2.46
CA VAL A 46 -7.37 -15.98 2.53
C VAL A 46 -7.81 -16.59 3.87
N LEU A 47 -7.58 -15.89 4.98
CA LEU A 47 -7.80 -16.42 6.34
C LEU A 47 -9.25 -16.28 6.83
N PHE A 48 -9.93 -15.19 6.48
CA PHE A 48 -11.26 -14.84 7.03
C PHE A 48 -12.35 -14.67 5.96
N GLY A 49 -12.02 -14.85 4.68
CA GLY A 49 -12.91 -14.54 3.56
C GLY A 49 -13.11 -13.04 3.34
N THR A 50 -13.89 -12.68 2.32
CA THR A 50 -14.07 -11.28 1.88
C THR A 50 -14.74 -10.44 2.96
N LEU A 51 -15.85 -10.90 3.54
CA LEU A 51 -16.64 -10.09 4.46
C LEU A 51 -15.87 -9.76 5.75
N TRP A 52 -15.43 -10.77 6.48
CA TRP A 52 -14.72 -10.58 7.74
C TRP A 52 -13.29 -10.07 7.52
N GLY A 53 -12.61 -10.53 6.48
CA GLY A 53 -11.31 -10.00 6.08
C GLY A 53 -11.37 -8.49 5.79
N THR A 54 -12.44 -8.01 5.12
CA THR A 54 -12.62 -6.58 4.86
C THR A 54 -12.80 -5.81 6.15
N ILE A 55 -13.68 -6.28 7.05
CA ILE A 55 -13.95 -5.63 8.34
C ILE A 55 -12.67 -5.50 9.15
N TYR A 56 -11.94 -6.60 9.34
CA TYR A 56 -10.70 -6.59 10.13
C TYR A 56 -9.59 -5.77 9.46
N SER A 57 -9.48 -5.80 8.13
CA SER A 57 -8.52 -4.98 7.39
C SER A 57 -8.84 -3.49 7.54
N VAL A 58 -10.11 -3.10 7.46
CA VAL A 58 -10.53 -1.71 7.68
C VAL A 58 -10.21 -1.27 9.10
N ILE A 59 -10.48 -2.10 10.11
CA ILE A 59 -10.13 -1.79 11.52
C ILE A 59 -8.61 -1.60 11.67
N GLY A 60 -7.81 -2.52 11.12
CA GLY A 60 -6.34 -2.41 11.14
C GLY A 60 -5.83 -1.15 10.44
N LEU A 61 -6.33 -0.85 9.24
CA LEU A 61 -5.97 0.36 8.49
C LEU A 61 -6.43 1.65 9.19
N MET A 62 -7.56 1.63 9.89
CA MET A 62 -7.99 2.75 10.73
C MET A 62 -7.04 2.96 11.91
N GLY A 63 -6.59 1.89 12.57
CA GLY A 63 -5.54 1.96 13.59
C GLY A 63 -4.25 2.59 13.04
N VAL A 64 -3.80 2.16 11.86
CA VAL A 64 -2.63 2.76 11.17
C VAL A 64 -2.87 4.24 10.87
N SER A 65 -4.08 4.62 10.46
CA SER A 65 -4.43 6.02 10.17
C SER A 65 -4.40 6.88 11.44
N VAL A 66 -4.93 6.38 12.56
CA VAL A 66 -4.85 7.06 13.87
C VAL A 66 -3.40 7.26 14.29
N PHE A 67 -2.60 6.19 14.23
CA PHE A 67 -1.17 6.24 14.56
C PHE A 67 -0.46 7.27 13.66
N PHE A 68 -0.68 7.21 12.35
CA PHE A 68 -0.11 8.16 11.41
C PHE A 68 -0.47 9.61 11.76
N TYR A 69 -1.74 9.89 12.05
CA TYR A 69 -2.19 11.24 12.39
C TYR A 69 -1.52 11.79 13.65
N VAL A 70 -1.39 10.97 14.70
CA VAL A 70 -0.83 11.37 15.99
C VAL A 70 0.70 11.55 15.93
N PHE A 71 1.40 10.73 15.16
CA PHE A 71 2.86 10.71 15.14
C PHE A 71 3.47 11.59 14.05
N ILE A 72 2.80 11.83 12.93
CA ILE A 72 3.40 12.58 11.82
C ILE A 72 3.81 14.01 12.21
N ASP A 73 3.02 14.68 13.04
CA ASP A 73 3.30 16.05 13.50
C ASP A 73 4.47 16.11 14.49
N ARG A 74 4.81 15.00 15.12
CA ARG A 74 5.97 14.88 16.03
C ARG A 74 7.28 14.54 15.29
N MET A 75 7.20 14.27 13.98
CA MET A 75 8.33 13.82 13.17
C MET A 75 8.57 14.75 11.97
N PRO A 76 9.11 15.97 12.19
CA PRO A 76 9.27 16.98 11.13
C PRO A 76 10.15 16.48 9.97
N LYS A 77 11.22 15.73 10.27
CA LYS A 77 12.10 15.12 9.24
C LYS A 77 11.35 14.14 8.33
N THR A 78 10.42 13.37 8.88
CA THR A 78 9.59 12.42 8.11
C THR A 78 8.59 13.18 7.25
N GLN A 79 7.97 14.21 7.82
CA GLN A 79 7.04 15.08 7.11
C GLN A 79 7.70 15.75 5.89
N GLU A 80 8.90 16.31 6.04
CA GLU A 80 9.66 16.89 4.91
C GLU A 80 9.96 15.87 3.81
N ARG A 81 10.34 14.64 4.17
CA ARG A 81 10.56 13.56 3.21
C ARG A 81 9.28 13.21 2.45
N ILE A 82 8.16 13.09 3.15
CA ILE A 82 6.86 12.79 2.52
C ILE A 82 6.42 13.93 1.60
N ILE A 83 6.65 15.20 1.98
CA ILE A 83 6.38 16.37 1.12
C ILE A 83 7.25 16.30 -0.15
N LYS A 84 8.55 16.02 -0.03
CA LYS A 84 9.44 15.88 -1.21
C LYS A 84 8.96 14.76 -2.15
N ILE A 85 8.53 13.62 -1.60
CA ILE A 85 7.99 12.51 -2.38
C ILE A 85 6.67 12.91 -3.05
N LYS A 86 5.74 13.55 -2.30
CA LYS A 86 4.48 14.07 -2.84
C LYS A 86 4.72 15.02 -4.00
N ASN A 87 5.63 15.98 -3.84
CA ASN A 87 5.93 16.98 -4.86
C ASN A 87 6.53 16.33 -6.12
N ARG A 88 7.36 15.29 -5.97
CA ARG A 88 7.91 14.53 -7.12
C ARG A 88 6.84 13.73 -7.86
N TRP A 89 5.91 13.11 -7.14
CA TRP A 89 4.90 12.21 -7.73
C TRP A 89 3.68 12.95 -8.29
N PHE A 90 3.20 13.95 -7.57
CA PHE A 90 1.93 14.62 -7.87
C PHE A 90 2.12 16.09 -8.28
N GLY A 91 3.31 16.67 -8.07
CA GLY A 91 3.53 18.10 -8.22
C GLY A 91 3.23 18.89 -6.94
N GLU A 92 3.91 20.01 -6.78
CA GLU A 92 3.89 20.83 -5.57
C GLU A 92 2.48 21.35 -5.22
N TYR A 93 1.75 21.79 -6.24
CA TYR A 93 0.44 22.45 -6.09
C TYR A 93 -0.77 21.53 -6.23
N ARG A 94 -0.60 20.23 -6.54
CA ARG A 94 -1.75 19.32 -6.68
C ARG A 94 -2.23 18.85 -5.31
N ASN A 95 -3.50 19.11 -5.03
CA ASN A 95 -4.22 18.60 -3.87
C ASN A 95 -5.17 17.50 -4.31
N LEU A 96 -4.86 16.25 -3.98
CA LEU A 96 -5.68 15.09 -4.33
C LEU A 96 -7.04 15.16 -3.64
N THR A 97 -8.11 14.76 -4.34
CA THR A 97 -9.44 14.60 -3.76
C THR A 97 -9.54 13.31 -2.94
N VAL A 98 -10.56 13.21 -2.08
CA VAL A 98 -10.81 11.99 -1.30
C VAL A 98 -11.03 10.79 -2.24
N GLY A 99 -11.78 10.98 -3.33
CA GLY A 99 -11.98 9.94 -4.34
C GLY A 99 -10.69 9.54 -5.07
N GLN A 100 -9.86 10.51 -5.47
CA GLN A 100 -8.55 10.21 -6.07
C GLN A 100 -7.68 9.40 -5.11
N ILE A 101 -7.66 9.76 -3.82
CA ILE A 101 -6.90 9.04 -2.79
C ILE A 101 -7.42 7.60 -2.64
N ALA A 102 -8.74 7.38 -2.68
CA ALA A 102 -9.31 6.04 -2.65
C ALA A 102 -8.83 5.17 -3.83
N ILE A 103 -8.82 5.73 -5.04
CA ILE A 103 -8.36 5.03 -6.24
C ILE A 103 -6.85 4.78 -6.19
N LEU A 104 -6.07 5.78 -5.79
CA LEU A 104 -4.62 5.66 -5.64
C LEU A 104 -4.22 4.60 -4.61
N ARG A 105 -5.03 4.37 -3.57
CA ARG A 105 -4.81 3.31 -2.58
C ARG A 105 -4.96 1.90 -3.16
N LEU A 106 -5.72 1.72 -4.25
CA LEU A 106 -5.82 0.43 -4.93
C LEU A 106 -4.51 0.06 -5.64
N ILE A 107 -3.67 1.04 -5.95
CA ILE A 107 -2.39 0.81 -6.62
C ILE A 107 -1.35 0.37 -5.56
N PRO A 108 -0.86 -0.87 -5.58
CA PRO A 108 -0.02 -1.43 -4.52
C PRO A 108 1.35 -0.75 -4.39
N PHE A 109 1.82 -0.09 -5.45
CA PHE A 109 3.10 0.63 -5.48
C PHE A 109 3.05 1.99 -4.77
N VAL A 110 1.85 2.53 -4.51
CA VAL A 110 1.70 3.82 -3.84
C VAL A 110 1.72 3.62 -2.33
N HIS A 111 2.65 4.29 -1.66
CA HIS A 111 2.84 4.14 -0.22
C HIS A 111 1.62 4.67 0.56
N TYR A 112 1.07 3.83 1.45
CA TYR A 112 -0.10 4.16 2.26
C TYR A 112 0.08 5.44 3.09
N HIS A 113 1.26 5.62 3.68
CA HIS A 113 1.58 6.79 4.51
C HIS A 113 1.61 8.09 3.72
N LEU A 114 2.04 8.05 2.45
CA LEU A 114 2.01 9.20 1.55
C LEU A 114 0.57 9.65 1.27
N LEU A 115 -0.32 8.71 0.97
CA LEU A 115 -1.73 9.01 0.72
C LEU A 115 -2.46 9.46 1.98
N SER A 116 -2.10 8.89 3.14
CA SER A 116 -2.59 9.34 4.44
C SER A 116 -2.13 10.77 4.77
N PHE A 117 -0.91 11.15 4.37
CA PHE A 117 -0.44 12.53 4.46
C PHE A 117 -1.25 13.48 3.58
N CYS A 118 -1.45 13.15 2.30
CA CYS A 118 -2.29 13.95 1.39
C CYS A 118 -3.71 14.14 1.95
N LEU A 119 -4.26 13.09 2.57
CA LEU A 119 -5.57 13.12 3.19
C LEU A 119 -5.60 14.03 4.43
N LYS A 120 -4.56 13.99 5.28
CA LYS A 120 -4.40 14.87 6.45
C LYS A 120 -4.26 16.34 6.02
N GLN A 121 -3.50 16.64 4.97
CA GLN A 121 -3.38 18.00 4.43
C GLN A 121 -4.74 18.54 3.97
N ARG A 122 -5.53 17.71 3.28
CA ARG A 122 -6.87 18.11 2.82
C ARG A 122 -7.87 18.25 3.96
N LYS A 123 -7.81 17.36 4.95
CA LYS A 123 -8.74 17.25 6.08
C LYS A 123 -7.95 17.30 7.39
N PRO A 124 -7.56 18.50 7.87
CA PRO A 124 -6.67 18.62 9.02
C PRO A 124 -7.33 18.24 10.34
N LYS A 125 -8.65 18.42 10.47
CA LYS A 125 -9.40 18.03 11.68
C LYS A 125 -9.48 16.51 11.80
N PHE A 126 -9.11 15.97 12.97
CA PHE A 126 -9.09 14.52 13.23
C PHE A 126 -10.36 13.79 12.79
N LYS A 127 -11.53 14.31 13.16
CA LYS A 127 -12.83 13.70 12.80
C LYS A 127 -13.06 13.63 11.29
N GLU A 128 -12.67 14.67 10.55
CA GLU A 128 -12.80 14.70 9.09
C GLU A 128 -11.79 13.79 8.41
N TYR A 129 -10.55 13.77 8.92
CA TYR A 129 -9.50 12.86 8.47
C TYR A 129 -9.92 11.39 8.67
N MET A 130 -10.50 11.05 9.82
CA MET A 130 -10.94 9.68 10.11
C MET A 130 -12.11 9.23 9.25
N ARG A 131 -13.12 10.08 9.05
CA ARG A 131 -14.21 9.78 8.11
C ARG A 131 -13.68 9.57 6.69
N ALA A 132 -12.78 10.44 6.23
CA ALA A 132 -12.19 10.32 4.91
C ALA A 132 -11.29 9.07 4.80
N SER A 133 -10.55 8.73 5.85
CA SER A 133 -9.68 7.55 5.91
C SER A 133 -10.49 6.26 5.85
N PHE A 134 -11.62 6.21 6.56
CA PHE A 134 -12.55 5.10 6.53
C PHE A 134 -13.09 4.88 5.10
N VAL A 135 -13.65 5.93 4.48
CA VAL A 135 -14.20 5.85 3.11
C VAL A 135 -13.13 5.44 2.09
N THR A 136 -11.90 5.91 2.24
CA THR A 136 -10.80 5.59 1.32
C THR A 136 -10.15 4.23 1.59
N ASN A 137 -10.34 3.65 2.78
CA ASN A 137 -9.85 2.31 3.14
C ASN A 137 -10.78 1.19 2.68
N ILE A 138 -12.09 1.44 2.54
CA ILE A 138 -13.06 0.41 2.12
C ILE A 138 -12.71 -0.17 0.74
N PRO A 139 -12.46 0.62 -0.32
CA PRO A 139 -12.22 0.06 -1.65
C PRO A 139 -10.98 -0.83 -1.70
N ILE A 140 -9.88 -0.39 -1.06
CA ILE A 140 -8.64 -1.17 -0.99
C ILE A 140 -8.83 -2.45 -0.18
N ALA A 141 -9.51 -2.38 0.97
CA ALA A 141 -9.78 -3.55 1.79
C ALA A 141 -10.60 -4.58 0.99
N LEU A 142 -11.76 -4.17 0.46
CA LEU A 142 -12.65 -5.02 -0.30
C LEU A 142 -11.97 -5.68 -1.51
N PHE A 143 -11.27 -4.88 -2.32
CA PHE A 143 -10.63 -5.37 -3.55
C PHE A 143 -9.59 -6.46 -3.26
N PHE A 144 -8.69 -6.21 -2.29
CA PHE A 144 -7.61 -7.13 -1.99
C PHE A 144 -8.06 -8.34 -1.16
N THR A 145 -9.13 -8.23 -0.36
CA THR A 145 -9.69 -9.41 0.32
C THR A 145 -10.46 -10.31 -0.63
N ILE A 146 -11.21 -9.75 -1.59
CA ILE A 146 -11.80 -10.54 -2.68
C ILE A 146 -10.69 -11.26 -3.43
N PHE A 147 -9.64 -10.52 -3.82
CA PHE A 147 -8.49 -11.12 -4.49
C PHE A 147 -7.88 -12.26 -3.66
N GLY A 148 -7.74 -12.07 -2.34
CA GLY A 148 -7.20 -13.09 -1.43
C GLY A 148 -8.08 -14.32 -1.29
N GLU A 149 -9.39 -14.17 -1.12
CA GLU A 149 -10.32 -15.30 -0.99
C GLU A 149 -10.31 -16.17 -2.26
N TYR A 150 -10.30 -15.55 -3.44
CA TYR A 150 -10.34 -16.26 -4.71
C TYR A 150 -8.96 -16.63 -5.28
N ILE A 151 -7.86 -16.28 -4.62
CA ILE A 151 -6.51 -16.52 -5.15
C ILE A 151 -6.23 -18.01 -5.39
N SER A 152 -6.79 -18.89 -4.56
CA SER A 152 -6.68 -20.35 -4.67
C SER A 152 -7.52 -20.94 -5.81
N THR A 153 -8.52 -20.20 -6.30
CA THR A 153 -9.36 -20.62 -7.43
C THR A 153 -8.77 -20.24 -8.78
N PHE A 154 -7.69 -19.46 -8.81
CA PHE A 154 -7.02 -19.11 -10.05
C PHE A 154 -6.28 -20.31 -10.64
N THR A 155 -6.76 -20.76 -11.79
CA THR A 155 -6.06 -21.75 -12.62
C THR A 155 -4.68 -21.22 -13.02
N PRO A 156 -3.64 -22.07 -13.15
CA PRO A 156 -2.31 -21.65 -13.61
C PRO A 156 -2.31 -20.82 -14.90
N SER A 157 -3.30 -21.04 -15.78
CA SER A 157 -3.52 -20.24 -17.00
C SER A 157 -3.93 -18.79 -16.70
N VAL A 158 -4.80 -18.55 -15.71
CA VAL A 158 -5.22 -17.21 -15.28
C VAL A 158 -4.04 -16.45 -14.66
N ILE A 159 -3.26 -17.13 -13.82
CA ILE A 159 -2.04 -16.56 -13.23
C ILE A 159 -1.05 -16.19 -14.36
N GLY A 160 -0.86 -17.08 -15.34
CA GLY A 160 -0.03 -16.82 -16.52
C GLY A 160 -0.49 -15.58 -17.31
N MET A 161 -1.80 -15.44 -17.57
CA MET A 161 -2.36 -14.27 -18.25
C MET A 161 -2.15 -12.96 -17.46
N ILE A 162 -2.34 -13.00 -16.14
CA ILE A 162 -2.10 -11.85 -15.27
C ILE A 162 -0.63 -11.44 -15.32
N LEU A 163 0.30 -12.40 -15.23
CA LEU A 163 1.74 -12.12 -15.28
C LEU A 163 2.18 -11.57 -16.64
N ILE A 164 1.67 -12.12 -17.75
CA ILE A 164 1.93 -11.61 -19.09
C ILE A 164 1.37 -10.19 -19.23
N GLY A 165 0.14 -9.95 -18.78
CA GLY A 165 -0.50 -8.64 -18.79
C GLY A 165 0.29 -7.59 -17.99
N LEU A 166 0.74 -7.94 -16.78
CA LEU A 166 1.59 -7.09 -15.95
C LEU A 166 2.94 -6.82 -16.62
N THR A 167 3.56 -7.83 -17.25
CA THR A 167 4.83 -7.67 -17.97
C THR A 167 4.68 -6.73 -19.17
N CYS A 168 3.62 -6.90 -19.95
CA CYS A 168 3.26 -5.99 -21.05
C CYS A 168 3.02 -4.57 -20.52
N LEU A 169 2.29 -4.42 -19.42
CA LEU A 169 2.03 -3.12 -18.81
C LEU A 169 3.33 -2.44 -18.37
N VAL A 170 4.23 -3.16 -17.71
CA VAL A 170 5.56 -2.67 -17.30
C VAL A 170 6.38 -2.26 -18.53
N TYR A 171 6.36 -3.05 -19.60
CA TYR A 171 7.05 -2.72 -20.85
C TYR A 171 6.48 -1.45 -21.51
N LEU A 172 5.15 -1.30 -21.52
CA LEU A 172 4.47 -0.13 -22.09
C LEU A 172 4.66 1.14 -21.26
N LEU A 173 4.69 1.01 -19.92
CA LEU A 173 4.90 2.12 -18.99
C LEU A 173 6.39 2.49 -18.82
N ARG A 174 7.32 1.77 -19.46
CA ARG A 174 8.74 2.10 -19.44
C ARG A 174 8.96 3.45 -20.13
N GLU A 175 9.55 4.40 -19.42
CA GLU A 175 9.96 5.69 -20.01
C GLU A 175 10.93 5.43 -21.18
N LYS A 176 10.49 5.79 -22.40
CA LYS A 176 11.26 5.60 -23.64
C LYS A 176 12.45 6.55 -23.79
N GLN A 177 12.59 7.56 -22.93
CA GLN A 177 13.69 8.54 -23.01
C GLN A 177 14.29 8.85 -21.65
N ASN A 178 15.54 8.41 -21.45
CA ASN A 178 16.41 8.94 -20.41
C ASN A 178 17.05 10.23 -20.95
N VAL A 179 16.59 11.39 -20.51
CA VAL A 179 17.27 12.66 -20.81
C VAL A 179 18.53 12.74 -19.95
N ILE A 180 19.64 12.24 -20.49
CA ILE A 180 20.96 12.44 -19.91
C ILE A 180 21.30 13.93 -20.07
N LYS A 181 21.36 14.67 -18.96
CA LYS A 181 21.74 16.08 -18.98
C LYS A 181 23.17 16.19 -19.52
N TRP A 182 23.37 17.07 -20.49
CA TRP A 182 24.65 17.28 -21.18
C TRP A 182 25.84 17.49 -20.21
N ARG A 183 25.61 18.08 -19.03
CA ARG A 183 26.62 18.26 -17.98
C ARG A 183 27.16 16.94 -17.40
N ASP A 184 26.35 15.88 -17.34
CA ASP A 184 26.76 14.58 -16.79
C ASP A 184 27.62 13.78 -17.78
N PHE A 185 27.49 14.05 -19.08
CA PHE A 185 28.33 13.44 -20.12
C PHE A 185 29.76 13.98 -20.08
N PHE A 186 29.93 15.27 -19.81
CA PHE A 186 31.24 15.93 -19.80
C PHE A 186 31.96 15.91 -18.44
N LYS A 187 31.26 15.63 -17.33
CA LYS A 187 31.89 15.50 -16.00
C LYS A 187 32.90 14.34 -15.94
N ARG A 188 32.67 13.26 -16.67
CA ARG A 188 33.61 12.12 -16.77
C ARG A 188 34.86 12.40 -17.59
N LYS A 189 34.84 13.40 -18.49
CA LYS A 189 35.98 13.69 -19.37
C LYS A 189 37.05 14.53 -18.67
N THR A 190 36.68 15.30 -17.65
CA THR A 190 37.60 16.16 -16.89
C THR A 190 38.39 15.40 -15.83
N GLU A 191 37.82 14.34 -15.23
CA GLU A 191 38.56 13.50 -14.25
C GLU A 191 39.62 12.60 -14.90
N LYS A 192 39.46 12.21 -16.18
CA LYS A 192 40.46 11.40 -16.91
C LYS A 192 41.59 12.19 -17.55
N ALA A 193 41.53 13.53 -17.56
CA ALA A 193 42.58 14.39 -18.10
C ALA A 193 43.45 15.04 -16.99
N ALA A 194 43.12 14.78 -15.71
CA ALA A 194 43.76 15.38 -14.54
C ALA A 194 44.45 14.37 -13.61
N GLY A 195 44.65 13.12 -14.07
CA GLY A 195 45.47 12.09 -13.41
C GLY A 195 46.38 11.44 -14.43
#